data_AF-A0A1Q5EQP0-F1
#
_entry.id   AF-A0A1Q5EQP0-F1
#
_cell.length_a   1.000
_cell.length_b   1.000
_cell.length_c   1.000
_cell.angle_alpha   90.00
_cell.angle_beta   90.00
_cell.angle_gamma   90.00
#
_symmetry.space_group_name_H-M   'P 1'
#
loop_
_entity.id
_entity.type
_entity.pdbx_description
1 polymer ?
#
loop_
_entity_poly.entity_id
_entity_poly.type
_entity_poly.pdbx_seq_one_letter_code
_entity_poly.pdbx_strand_id
1 'polypeptide(L)'
;MDELLRARQFAAQRERRLSEELRAGRGPDHISGPGRPSRQPDPELLRQLAQAQNLREGLGARCLELSDRLLAAEDRLLPGRSATEPPLRPGRAPAGPPRERTDPQAGWGAPPIPPQRPHSSAGRGTPAGRPAPERTDPTTGASPNRPRPADRPEGSAGQTSWARAGTSGGQAGGTRPADPGLPRREGSHSERPGPHHGPAGAWNNRPGPAAPVDRLSAPAGQPTGQQAGLSDDRFRPVASGRGPAAPNPGTPNPGVPNPAAPHPGGAPDMEDAAQSSGPMRPRTTVELVALVQRINGLHQQGAAQESAAILRQVATMITAEDVAQLATLLQQNGPAGSSTYLARSVSAGPPEHAAAALAVLRRDGLLDEAADLFHTLWSASSAALPALLAALEQSGQSADGQTLLWERASAPAEELAELAQHLKSAGRTDDVRHLLRQAAGRPINEVAAIAGALNEESAAELIRELVRLRSASDIGRFGAAIQAATELYDTLLFAADDLEESRARSIFTALRTSGLPTEPSPRPRSRSRSRR
;
A
#
# COMPACT_ATOMS: atom_id res chain seq x y z
N MET A 1 -1.30 -5.84 -23.46
CA MET A 1 -1.59 -6.27 -22.09
C MET A 1 -1.95 -5.06 -21.22
N ASP A 2 -1.12 -4.02 -21.23
CA ASP A 2 -1.29 -2.83 -20.38
C ASP A 2 -2.64 -2.12 -20.56
N GLU A 3 -3.15 -1.99 -21.79
CA GLU A 3 -4.47 -1.42 -22.03
C GLU A 3 -5.60 -2.22 -21.38
N LEU A 4 -5.52 -3.55 -21.37
CA LEU A 4 -6.50 -4.42 -20.70
C LEU A 4 -6.39 -4.30 -19.18
N LEU A 5 -5.18 -4.15 -18.64
CA LEU A 5 -4.96 -3.91 -17.22
C LEU A 5 -5.54 -2.55 -16.79
N ARG A 6 -5.33 -1.49 -17.57
CA ARG A 6 -5.96 -0.18 -17.34
C ARG A 6 -7.48 -0.27 -17.42
N ALA A 7 -8.04 -0.90 -18.45
CA ALA A 7 -9.48 -1.09 -18.60
C ALA A 7 -10.10 -1.85 -17.42
N ARG A 8 -9.40 -2.88 -16.91
CA ARG A 8 -9.81 -3.64 -15.72
C ARG A 8 -9.80 -2.78 -14.47
N GLN A 9 -8.79 -1.94 -14.29
CA GLN A 9 -8.72 -0.99 -13.16
C GLN A 9 -9.88 0.01 -13.21
N PHE A 10 -10.20 0.57 -14.39
CA PHE A 10 -11.36 1.45 -14.55
C PHE A 10 -12.69 0.75 -14.22
N ALA A 11 -12.88 -0.49 -14.67
CA ALA A 11 -14.08 -1.28 -14.33
C ALA A 11 -14.19 -1.50 -12.81
N ALA A 12 -13.09 -1.83 -12.14
CA ALA A 12 -13.04 -1.99 -10.69
C ALA A 12 -13.32 -0.68 -9.93
N GLN A 13 -12.81 0.45 -10.40
CA GLN A 13 -13.10 1.76 -9.80
C GLN A 13 -14.58 2.13 -9.95
N ARG A 14 -15.17 1.87 -11.12
CA ARG A 14 -16.60 2.08 -11.36
C ARG A 14 -17.48 1.20 -10.47
N GLU A 15 -17.11 -0.07 -10.30
CA GLU A 15 -17.78 -0.99 -9.38
C GLU A 15 -17.79 -0.46 -7.94
N ARG A 16 -16.65 0.06 -7.45
CA ARG A 16 -16.55 0.65 -6.10
C ARG A 16 -17.48 1.85 -5.94
N ARG A 17 -17.48 2.79 -6.89
CA ARG A 17 -18.37 3.98 -6.84
C ARG A 17 -19.85 3.59 -6.81
N LEU A 18 -20.27 2.68 -7.68
CA LEU A 18 -21.67 2.20 -7.71
C LEU A 18 -22.05 1.46 -6.42
N SER A 19 -21.12 0.70 -5.83
CA SER A 19 -21.32 0.01 -4.55
C SER A 19 -21.45 1.00 -3.38
N GLU A 20 -20.69 2.10 -3.41
CA GLU A 20 -20.78 3.18 -2.43
C GLU A 20 -22.09 3.95 -2.56
N GLU A 21 -22.55 4.26 -3.77
CA GLU A 21 -23.86 4.89 -4.02
C GLU A 21 -25.01 4.02 -3.50
N LEU A 22 -24.97 2.71 -3.76
CA LEU A 22 -25.95 1.76 -3.21
C LEU A 22 -25.93 1.70 -1.68
N ARG A 23 -24.75 1.86 -1.06
CA ARG A 23 -24.59 1.91 0.40
C ARG A 23 -25.08 3.24 0.98
N ALA A 24 -24.78 4.36 0.33
CA ALA A 24 -25.23 5.69 0.73
C ALA A 24 -26.76 5.82 0.64
N GLY A 25 -27.39 5.20 -0.37
CA GLY A 25 -28.85 5.07 -0.48
C GLY A 25 -29.50 4.28 0.66
N ARG A 26 -28.72 3.49 1.42
CA ARG A 26 -29.15 2.75 2.62
C ARG A 26 -28.71 3.43 3.94
N GLY A 27 -28.43 4.73 3.90
CA GLY A 27 -27.84 5.48 5.03
C GLY A 27 -28.47 5.18 6.41
N PRO A 28 -27.65 5.18 7.48
CA PRO A 28 -28.05 4.77 8.83
C PRO A 28 -29.05 5.72 9.53
N ASP A 29 -29.30 6.91 8.98
CA ASP A 29 -30.11 7.95 9.63
C ASP A 29 -31.63 7.80 9.43
N HIS A 30 -32.08 6.67 8.92
CA HIS A 30 -33.49 6.30 8.96
C HIS A 30 -33.69 5.26 10.06
N ILE A 31 -33.67 5.72 11.31
CA ILE A 31 -34.46 5.13 12.39
C ILE A 31 -35.90 5.21 11.90
N SER A 32 -36.27 4.22 11.11
CA SER A 32 -37.57 4.14 10.49
C SER A 32 -38.52 3.89 11.64
N GLY A 33 -39.34 4.88 11.95
CA GLY A 33 -40.50 4.68 12.81
C GLY A 33 -41.24 3.41 12.33
N PRO A 34 -41.71 2.56 13.25
CA PRO A 34 -42.33 1.29 12.90
C PRO A 34 -43.46 1.52 11.90
N GLY A 35 -43.29 1.07 10.65
CA GLY A 35 -44.32 1.14 9.61
C GLY A 35 -43.92 1.70 8.25
N ARG A 36 -42.70 2.24 8.04
CA ARG A 36 -42.26 2.59 6.68
C ARG A 36 -41.63 1.39 5.95
N PRO A 37 -42.12 1.00 4.76
CA PRO A 37 -41.50 -0.05 3.97
C PRO A 37 -40.07 0.36 3.57
N SER A 38 -39.13 -0.58 3.68
CA SER A 38 -37.75 -0.38 3.25
C SER A 38 -37.72 0.09 1.80
N ARG A 39 -37.14 1.27 1.55
CA ARG A 39 -37.02 1.82 0.19
C ARG A 39 -36.15 0.86 -0.63
N GLN A 40 -36.75 0.24 -1.64
CA GLN A 40 -36.07 -0.70 -2.51
C GLN A 40 -34.93 0.06 -3.24
N PRO A 41 -33.73 -0.52 -3.34
CA PRO A 41 -32.63 0.10 -4.08
C PRO A 41 -33.02 0.32 -5.53
N ASP A 42 -32.52 1.41 -6.12
CA ASP A 42 -32.80 1.75 -7.52
C ASP A 42 -32.41 0.58 -8.46
N PRO A 43 -33.36 0.02 -9.22
CA PRO A 43 -33.09 -1.10 -10.12
C PRO A 43 -32.11 -0.75 -11.26
N GLU A 44 -31.94 0.54 -11.59
CA GLU A 44 -30.95 0.98 -12.58
C GLU A 44 -29.53 0.87 -12.03
N LEU A 45 -29.29 1.33 -10.79
CA LEU A 45 -27.98 1.20 -10.13
C LEU A 45 -27.54 -0.27 -9.98
N LEU A 46 -28.49 -1.16 -9.67
CA LEU A 46 -28.21 -2.60 -9.60
C LEU A 46 -27.80 -3.18 -10.96
N ARG A 47 -28.46 -2.77 -12.05
CA ARG A 47 -28.09 -3.18 -13.41
C ARG A 47 -26.71 -2.66 -13.81
N GLN A 48 -26.40 -1.41 -13.47
CA GLN A 48 -25.09 -0.81 -13.74
C GLN A 48 -23.96 -1.49 -12.95
N LEU A 49 -24.22 -1.86 -11.69
CA LEU A 49 -23.26 -2.61 -10.87
C LEU A 49 -22.98 -3.99 -11.49
N ALA A 50 -24.04 -4.73 -11.86
CA ALA A 50 -23.89 -6.02 -12.52
C ALA A 50 -23.12 -5.92 -13.85
N GLN A 51 -23.36 -4.86 -14.64
CA GLN A 51 -22.61 -4.61 -15.87
C GLN A 51 -21.12 -4.32 -15.60
N ALA A 52 -20.81 -3.53 -14.59
CA ALA A 52 -19.42 -3.25 -14.19
C ALA A 52 -18.68 -4.52 -13.73
N GLN A 53 -19.37 -5.39 -12.97
CA GLN A 53 -18.85 -6.68 -12.53
C GLN A 53 -18.56 -7.61 -13.72
N ASN A 54 -19.51 -7.77 -14.64
CA ASN A 54 -19.33 -8.57 -15.85
C ASN A 54 -18.17 -8.06 -16.72
N LEU A 55 -18.02 -6.73 -16.85
CA LEU A 55 -16.89 -6.14 -17.57
C LEU A 55 -15.55 -6.45 -16.88
N ARG A 56 -15.49 -6.32 -15.56
CA ARG A 56 -14.28 -6.61 -14.78
C ARG A 56 -13.87 -8.09 -14.92
N GLU A 57 -14.83 -9.00 -14.82
CA GLU A 57 -14.61 -10.44 -14.95
C GLU A 57 -14.20 -10.82 -16.38
N GLY A 58 -14.90 -10.31 -17.39
CA GLY A 58 -14.57 -10.55 -18.80
C GLY A 58 -13.18 -10.02 -19.19
N LEU A 59 -12.79 -8.83 -18.71
CA LEU A 59 -11.44 -8.30 -18.90
C LEU A 59 -10.38 -9.14 -18.17
N GLY A 60 -10.71 -9.65 -16.97
CA GLY A 60 -9.86 -10.57 -16.22
C GLY A 60 -9.58 -11.87 -16.99
N ALA A 61 -10.62 -12.50 -17.54
CA ALA A 61 -10.50 -13.71 -18.35
C ALA A 61 -9.64 -13.48 -19.60
N ARG A 62 -9.81 -12.35 -20.30
CA ARG A 62 -8.97 -11.98 -21.45
C ARG A 62 -7.51 -11.74 -21.07
N CYS A 63 -7.24 -11.17 -19.90
CA CYS A 63 -5.87 -10.99 -19.43
C CYS A 63 -5.18 -12.35 -19.20
N LEU A 64 -5.88 -13.32 -18.60
CA LEU A 64 -5.37 -14.67 -18.41
C LEU A 64 -5.10 -15.35 -19.76
N GLU A 65 -6.05 -15.30 -20.70
CA GLU A 65 -5.86 -15.87 -22.05
C GLU A 65 -4.66 -15.27 -22.78
N LEU A 66 -4.45 -13.95 -22.70
CA LEU A 66 -3.29 -13.28 -23.29
C LEU A 66 -1.98 -13.67 -22.59
N SER A 67 -2.02 -13.88 -21.28
CA SER A 67 -0.86 -14.36 -20.50
C SER A 67 -0.46 -15.76 -20.93
N ASP A 68 -1.42 -16.67 -21.07
CA ASP A 68 -1.17 -18.04 -21.54
C ASP A 68 -0.62 -18.05 -22.97
N ARG A 69 -1.14 -17.17 -23.84
CA ARG A 69 -0.61 -17.00 -25.20
C ARG A 69 0.81 -16.45 -25.23
N LEU A 70 1.15 -15.51 -24.34
CA LEU A 70 2.50 -14.98 -24.23
C LEU A 70 3.47 -16.05 -23.72
N LEU A 71 3.08 -16.82 -22.71
CA LEU A 71 3.88 -17.93 -22.19
C LEU A 71 4.11 -19.00 -23.28
N ALA A 72 3.06 -19.38 -24.02
CA ALA A 72 3.19 -20.31 -25.13
C ALA A 72 4.04 -19.77 -26.29
N ALA A 73 4.09 -18.45 -26.49
CA ALA A 73 4.97 -17.82 -27.47
C ALA A 73 6.44 -17.80 -26.98
N GLU A 74 6.66 -17.54 -25.69
CA GLU A 74 7.98 -17.61 -25.05
C GLU A 74 8.57 -19.03 -25.12
N ASP A 75 7.77 -20.06 -24.82
CA ASP A 75 8.18 -21.47 -24.94
C ASP A 75 8.61 -21.82 -26.37
N ARG A 76 7.94 -21.27 -27.40
CA ARG A 76 8.31 -21.47 -28.81
C ARG A 76 9.59 -20.74 -29.21
N LEU A 77 9.91 -19.63 -28.55
CA LEU A 77 11.13 -18.84 -28.79
C LEU A 77 12.34 -19.37 -28.03
N LEU A 78 12.14 -20.27 -27.07
CA LEU A 78 13.19 -20.95 -26.30
C LEU A 78 13.40 -22.44 -26.70
N PRO A 79 13.47 -22.85 -27.99
CA PRO A 79 13.52 -24.26 -28.38
C PRO A 79 14.87 -24.96 -28.10
N GLY A 80 15.75 -24.41 -27.26
CA GLY A 80 17.09 -24.92 -26.99
C GLY A 80 17.37 -25.36 -25.55
N ARG A 81 16.51 -25.06 -24.57
CA ARG A 81 16.86 -25.25 -23.15
C ARG A 81 16.53 -26.64 -22.60
N SER A 82 15.58 -27.34 -23.21
CA SER A 82 15.11 -28.66 -22.77
C SER A 82 15.75 -29.85 -23.51
N ALA A 83 16.60 -29.60 -24.51
CA ALA A 83 17.25 -30.66 -25.29
C ALA A 83 18.74 -30.89 -24.97
N THR A 84 19.33 -30.11 -24.05
CA THR A 84 20.76 -30.20 -23.68
C THR A 84 20.99 -30.65 -22.25
N GLU A 85 20.13 -31.53 -21.72
CA GLU A 85 20.53 -32.38 -20.61
C GLU A 85 21.11 -33.67 -21.22
N PRO A 86 22.44 -33.82 -21.30
CA PRO A 86 23.04 -35.03 -21.84
C PRO A 86 22.57 -36.20 -20.97
N PRO A 87 22.14 -37.33 -21.56
CA PRO A 87 21.70 -38.49 -20.79
C PRO A 87 22.83 -38.87 -19.84
N LEU A 88 22.57 -38.75 -18.53
CA LEU A 88 23.46 -39.23 -17.50
C LEU A 88 23.78 -40.69 -17.82
N ARG A 89 25.03 -40.93 -18.23
CA ARG A 89 25.54 -42.28 -18.43
C ARG A 89 25.27 -43.07 -17.15
N PRO A 90 24.69 -44.28 -17.21
CA PRO A 90 24.53 -45.12 -16.04
C PRO A 90 25.92 -45.45 -15.50
N GLY A 91 26.28 -44.77 -14.42
CA GLY A 91 27.51 -44.96 -13.67
C GLY A 91 27.51 -46.36 -13.06
N ARG A 92 28.44 -47.16 -13.53
CA ARG A 92 28.88 -48.45 -13.01
C ARG A 92 29.07 -48.37 -11.48
N ALA A 93 28.22 -49.06 -10.73
CA ALA A 93 28.37 -49.24 -9.28
C ALA A 93 29.65 -50.02 -8.95
N PRO A 94 30.46 -49.59 -7.96
CA PRO A 94 31.56 -50.40 -7.45
C PRO A 94 31.03 -51.57 -6.62
N ALA A 95 31.57 -52.75 -6.90
CA ALA A 95 31.25 -54.01 -6.23
C ALA A 95 31.63 -53.97 -4.75
N GLY A 96 30.63 -54.15 -3.87
CA GLY A 96 30.82 -54.53 -2.48
C GLY A 96 30.64 -56.05 -2.29
N PRO A 97 31.32 -56.67 -1.31
CA PRO A 97 31.33 -58.12 -1.14
C PRO A 97 30.02 -58.66 -0.57
N PRO A 98 29.73 -59.97 -0.75
CA PRO A 98 28.43 -60.56 -0.45
C PRO A 98 28.24 -60.67 1.06
N ARG A 99 27.13 -60.12 1.56
CA ARG A 99 26.67 -60.40 2.92
C ARG A 99 25.49 -61.36 2.90
N GLU A 100 25.65 -62.30 3.81
CA GLU A 100 24.91 -63.52 4.08
C GLU A 100 23.44 -63.27 4.39
N ARG A 101 22.62 -64.19 3.88
CA ARG A 101 21.19 -64.28 4.05
C ARG A 101 20.88 -64.89 5.41
N THR A 102 20.18 -64.16 6.27
CA THR A 102 19.40 -64.75 7.37
C THR A 102 18.12 -63.95 7.55
N ASP A 103 16.99 -64.59 7.23
CA ASP A 103 15.68 -64.25 7.79
C ASP A 103 15.74 -64.48 9.32
N PRO A 104 14.95 -63.72 10.11
CA PRO A 104 13.69 -64.32 10.54
C PRO A 104 12.49 -63.34 10.63
N GLN A 105 11.37 -63.88 10.18
CA GLN A 105 10.02 -63.86 10.78
C GLN A 105 9.82 -63.12 12.13
N ALA A 106 8.99 -62.07 12.12
CA ALA A 106 8.00 -61.64 13.14
C ALA A 106 7.50 -60.25 12.72
N GLY A 107 6.22 -59.93 12.49
CA GLY A 107 5.02 -60.42 13.13
C GLY A 107 4.46 -59.34 14.08
N TRP A 108 4.05 -58.17 13.57
CA TRP A 108 3.24 -57.19 14.34
C TRP A 108 2.23 -56.49 13.42
N GLY A 109 0.95 -56.65 13.77
CA GLY A 109 -0.20 -56.25 12.98
C GLY A 109 -0.50 -54.75 13.01
N ALA A 110 -1.14 -54.29 11.93
CA ALA A 110 -1.73 -52.97 11.83
C ALA A 110 -3.03 -52.90 12.65
N PRO A 111 -3.33 -51.78 13.33
CA PRO A 111 -4.62 -51.59 13.99
C PRO A 111 -5.73 -51.30 12.96
N PRO A 112 -6.98 -51.75 13.20
CA PRO A 112 -8.08 -51.53 12.28
C PRO A 112 -8.59 -50.08 12.32
N ILE A 113 -8.89 -49.56 11.14
CA ILE A 113 -9.59 -48.31 10.87
C ILE A 113 -11.00 -48.39 11.47
N PRO A 114 -11.47 -47.40 12.26
CA PRO A 114 -12.85 -47.38 12.74
C PRO A 114 -13.83 -47.01 11.61
N PRO A 115 -15.01 -47.66 11.51
CA PRO A 115 -16.01 -47.30 10.51
C PRO A 115 -16.69 -45.98 10.85
N GLN A 116 -16.87 -45.14 9.82
CA GLN A 116 -17.63 -43.90 9.91
C GLN A 116 -19.10 -44.16 10.20
N ARG A 117 -19.65 -43.40 11.16
CA ARG A 117 -21.09 -43.39 11.48
C ARG A 117 -21.85 -42.57 10.43
N PRO A 118 -23.01 -43.05 9.96
CA PRO A 118 -23.93 -42.24 9.17
C PRO A 118 -24.64 -41.21 10.07
N HIS A 119 -24.70 -39.96 9.61
CA HIS A 119 -25.46 -38.90 10.25
C HIS A 119 -26.96 -39.16 10.12
N SER A 120 -27.63 -39.37 11.26
CA SER A 120 -29.08 -39.46 11.35
C SER A 120 -29.71 -38.07 11.20
N SER A 121 -30.46 -37.89 10.12
CA SER A 121 -31.42 -36.81 9.93
C SER A 121 -32.73 -37.16 10.65
N ALA A 122 -32.99 -36.56 11.80
CA ALA A 122 -34.31 -36.56 12.43
C ALA A 122 -34.50 -35.33 13.31
N GLY A 123 -35.70 -34.75 13.28
CA GLY A 123 -36.20 -33.93 14.38
C GLY A 123 -36.55 -32.47 14.05
N ARG A 124 -37.50 -32.25 13.14
CA ARG A 124 -38.30 -31.02 13.11
C ARG A 124 -39.21 -31.02 14.35
N GLY A 125 -38.76 -30.40 15.43
CA GLY A 125 -39.53 -30.15 16.64
C GLY A 125 -40.04 -28.72 16.69
N THR A 126 -41.35 -28.56 16.55
CA THR A 126 -42.13 -27.35 16.85
C THR A 126 -42.09 -27.05 18.35
N PRO A 127 -41.72 -25.83 18.80
CA PRO A 127 -42.05 -25.41 20.14
C PRO A 127 -43.45 -24.79 20.17
N ALA A 128 -44.32 -25.46 20.90
CA ALA A 128 -45.64 -24.99 21.30
C ALA A 128 -45.54 -23.78 22.25
N GLY A 129 -46.50 -22.86 22.09
CA GLY A 129 -47.17 -22.12 23.16
C GLY A 129 -46.31 -21.41 24.20
N ARG A 130 -46.03 -20.13 23.97
CA ARG A 130 -45.69 -19.19 25.04
C ARG A 130 -46.94 -18.34 25.35
N PRO A 131 -47.41 -18.29 26.61
CA PRO A 131 -48.63 -17.54 26.97
C PRO A 131 -48.40 -16.03 26.96
N ALA A 132 -49.48 -15.32 26.67
CA ALA A 132 -49.58 -13.87 26.63
C ALA A 132 -49.21 -13.21 27.96
N PRO A 133 -48.58 -12.01 27.96
CA PRO A 133 -48.54 -11.17 29.14
C PRO A 133 -49.86 -10.42 29.31
N GLU A 134 -50.44 -10.60 30.50
CA GLU A 134 -51.56 -9.84 31.06
C GLU A 134 -51.33 -8.32 30.96
N ARG A 135 -52.36 -7.65 30.43
CA ARG A 135 -52.58 -6.22 30.62
C ARG A 135 -52.77 -5.93 32.10
N THR A 136 -51.95 -5.06 32.65
CA THR A 136 -52.26 -4.32 33.88
C THR A 136 -52.39 -2.84 33.53
N ASP A 137 -53.54 -2.28 33.86
CA ASP A 137 -53.85 -0.86 33.73
C ASP A 137 -53.07 -0.01 34.75
N PRO A 138 -52.81 1.28 34.44
CA PRO A 138 -51.99 2.14 35.29
C PRO A 138 -52.79 2.67 36.48
N THR A 139 -52.36 2.32 37.69
CA THR A 139 -52.83 2.99 38.91
C THR A 139 -51.86 4.10 39.29
N THR A 140 -52.41 5.31 39.22
CA THR A 140 -52.02 6.58 39.85
C THR A 140 -51.11 6.41 41.09
N GLY A 141 -49.88 6.90 41.01
CA GLY A 141 -48.92 6.92 42.12
C GLY A 141 -48.11 8.21 42.11
N ALA A 142 -48.25 8.98 43.18
CA ALA A 142 -47.77 10.35 43.36
C ALA A 142 -46.24 10.52 43.29
N SER A 143 -45.80 11.55 42.57
CA SER A 143 -44.44 12.09 42.64
C SER A 143 -44.24 12.92 43.92
N PRO A 144 -43.17 12.70 44.70
CA PRO A 144 -42.75 13.65 45.72
C PRO A 144 -41.80 14.72 45.13
N ASN A 145 -42.10 15.95 45.53
CA ASN A 145 -41.34 17.19 45.44
C ASN A 145 -39.83 17.08 45.16
N ARG A 146 -39.37 17.78 44.12
CA ARG A 146 -37.98 18.23 43.97
C ARG A 146 -37.95 19.77 44.05
N PRO A 147 -37.10 20.37 44.91
CA PRO A 147 -37.11 21.81 45.13
C PRO A 147 -36.42 22.58 44.00
N ARG A 148 -36.99 23.74 43.69
CA ARG A 148 -36.40 24.84 42.88
C ARG A 148 -35.09 25.33 43.52
N PRO A 149 -34.05 25.67 42.74
CA PRO A 149 -33.05 26.62 43.16
C PRO A 149 -33.49 28.05 42.80
N ALA A 150 -33.54 28.90 43.83
CA ALA A 150 -33.70 30.34 43.70
C ALA A 150 -32.32 31.00 43.52
N ASP A 151 -32.34 32.02 42.66
CA ASP A 151 -31.64 33.30 42.72
C ASP A 151 -30.14 33.40 43.05
N ARG A 152 -29.48 34.07 42.10
CA ARG A 152 -28.17 34.75 42.18
C ARG A 152 -28.01 35.58 43.47
N PRO A 153 -26.74 35.87 43.80
CA PRO A 153 -26.36 37.27 43.78
C PRO A 153 -25.12 37.55 42.92
N GLU A 154 -25.14 38.76 42.38
CA GLU A 154 -24.07 39.45 41.66
C GLU A 154 -22.95 39.92 42.59
N GLY A 155 -21.74 40.12 42.04
CA GLY A 155 -20.59 40.76 42.68
C GLY A 155 -19.28 40.12 42.23
N SER A 156 -18.74 40.45 41.04
CA SER A 156 -17.85 41.58 40.72
C SER A 156 -16.35 41.34 41.00
N ALA A 157 -15.55 41.72 40.00
CA ALA A 157 -14.09 41.97 39.97
C ALA A 157 -13.14 40.86 39.47
N GLY A 158 -12.37 41.21 38.42
CA GLY A 158 -11.21 40.48 37.90
C GLY A 158 -11.33 40.10 36.42
N GLN A 159 -11.50 41.04 35.49
CA GLN A 159 -10.41 41.53 34.63
C GLN A 159 -9.18 40.59 34.51
N THR A 160 -9.09 39.87 33.40
CA THR A 160 -7.86 39.81 32.58
C THR A 160 -8.21 39.34 31.17
N SER A 161 -8.27 40.30 30.25
CA SER A 161 -8.14 40.07 28.81
C SER A 161 -6.70 39.69 28.50
N TRP A 162 -6.48 38.62 27.75
CA TRP A 162 -5.25 38.45 26.98
C TRP A 162 -5.59 38.57 25.50
N ALA A 163 -5.60 39.82 25.06
CA ALA A 163 -5.43 40.17 23.66
C ALA A 163 -3.95 40.04 23.30
N ARG A 164 -3.70 39.36 22.19
CA ARG A 164 -2.79 39.76 21.11
C ARG A 164 -1.73 40.82 21.47
N ALA A 165 -0.48 40.37 21.58
CA ALA A 165 0.74 41.13 21.34
C ALA A 165 1.72 40.17 20.63
N GLY A 166 2.55 40.54 19.68
CA GLY A 166 2.94 41.86 19.24
C GLY A 166 4.34 41.72 18.63
N THR A 167 4.46 42.13 17.38
CA THR A 167 5.69 42.36 16.64
C THR A 167 6.59 43.43 17.30
N SER A 168 7.91 43.22 17.34
CA SER A 168 9.00 44.18 17.05
C SER A 168 10.34 43.57 17.53
N GLY A 169 11.49 43.76 16.86
CA GLY A 169 11.79 44.67 15.77
C GLY A 169 13.12 44.36 15.08
N GLY A 170 13.43 45.20 14.09
CA GLY A 170 14.66 45.20 13.31
C GLY A 170 14.55 46.23 12.19
N GLN A 171 14.74 47.51 12.54
CA GLN A 171 14.89 48.61 11.58
C GLN A 171 16.33 48.68 11.06
N ALA A 172 16.46 48.81 9.75
CA ALA A 172 17.40 49.66 8.98
C ALA A 172 17.04 49.41 7.50
N GLY A 173 16.64 50.34 6.64
CA GLY A 173 16.95 51.76 6.48
C GLY A 173 17.46 51.90 5.03
N GLY A 174 16.74 52.58 4.13
CA GLY A 174 17.28 52.88 2.78
C GLY A 174 16.29 53.08 1.64
N THR A 175 15.81 54.32 1.50
CA THR A 175 15.61 55.10 0.25
C THR A 175 14.71 54.58 -0.89
N ARG A 176 13.64 55.35 -1.10
CA ARG A 176 12.74 55.44 -2.26
C ARG A 176 13.32 56.42 -3.31
N PRO A 177 13.02 56.25 -4.60
CA PRO A 177 12.48 57.36 -5.40
C PRO A 177 11.25 56.89 -6.22
N ALA A 178 10.12 57.59 -6.12
CA ALA A 178 9.64 58.62 -7.05
C ALA A 178 9.13 58.05 -8.39
N ASP A 179 7.79 58.00 -8.47
CA ASP A 179 6.94 57.87 -9.65
C ASP A 179 7.17 59.06 -10.61
N PRO A 180 6.96 58.92 -11.94
CA PRO A 180 5.64 59.28 -12.46
C PRO A 180 5.18 58.54 -13.73
N GLY A 181 3.86 58.38 -13.87
CA GLY A 181 3.20 58.74 -15.15
C GLY A 181 2.17 57.77 -15.69
N LEU A 182 0.90 58.05 -15.43
CA LEU A 182 -0.24 57.62 -16.25
C LEU A 182 -0.93 58.85 -16.85
N PRO A 183 -1.27 58.87 -18.15
CA PRO A 183 -2.21 59.82 -18.68
C PRO A 183 -3.64 59.27 -18.63
N ARG A 184 -4.45 60.09 -17.98
CA ARG A 184 -5.90 60.27 -18.00
C ARG A 184 -6.49 60.16 -19.42
N ARG A 185 -7.60 59.42 -19.58
CA ARG A 185 -8.53 59.63 -20.71
C ARG A 185 -9.97 59.59 -20.20
N GLU A 186 -10.58 60.77 -20.25
CA GLU A 186 -12.03 61.04 -20.26
C GLU A 186 -12.67 60.20 -21.40
N GLY A 187 -13.86 59.63 -21.31
CA GLY A 187 -15.10 60.10 -20.71
C GLY A 187 -16.06 60.47 -21.84
N SER A 188 -17.02 59.60 -22.19
CA SER A 188 -18.26 60.00 -22.88
C SER A 188 -19.25 58.84 -23.01
N HIS A 189 -20.50 59.18 -22.70
CA HIS A 189 -21.75 58.43 -22.80
C HIS A 189 -22.04 57.81 -24.17
N SER A 190 -22.77 56.69 -24.20
CA SER A 190 -24.20 56.68 -24.58
C SER A 190 -24.76 55.27 -24.82
N GLU A 191 -26.00 55.11 -24.34
CA GLU A 191 -27.10 54.34 -24.94
C GLU A 191 -27.10 52.80 -24.96
N ARG A 192 -28.05 52.25 -24.18
CA ARG A 192 -28.74 50.98 -24.43
C ARG A 192 -29.43 51.01 -25.80
N PRO A 193 -29.50 49.86 -26.49
CA PRO A 193 -30.81 49.21 -26.61
C PRO A 193 -30.78 47.67 -26.57
N GLY A 194 -31.90 47.14 -26.06
CA GLY A 194 -32.64 45.90 -26.41
C GLY A 194 -31.95 44.61 -26.90
N PRO A 195 -32.38 43.42 -26.41
CA PRO A 195 -31.85 42.14 -26.84
C PRO A 195 -32.55 41.65 -28.12
N HIS A 196 -31.76 41.27 -29.14
CA HIS A 196 -32.25 40.52 -30.29
C HIS A 196 -31.61 39.14 -30.37
N HIS A 197 -32.46 38.19 -30.77
CA HIS A 197 -32.27 36.77 -30.94
C HIS A 197 -31.19 36.37 -31.97
N GLY A 198 -30.50 35.28 -31.64
CA GLY A 198 -30.11 34.20 -32.57
C GLY A 198 -28.61 34.08 -32.89
N PRO A 199 -28.13 32.94 -33.45
CA PRO A 199 -28.73 31.62 -33.53
C PRO A 199 -27.88 30.51 -32.86
N ALA A 200 -28.57 29.49 -32.34
CA ALA A 200 -27.99 28.27 -31.82
C ALA A 200 -27.43 27.39 -32.96
N GLY A 201 -26.14 27.09 -32.90
CA GLY A 201 -25.49 26.08 -33.74
C GLY A 201 -25.87 24.68 -33.28
N ALA A 202 -26.66 24.00 -34.10
CA ALA A 202 -27.11 22.64 -33.93
C ALA A 202 -25.96 21.62 -34.13
N TRP A 203 -25.66 20.83 -33.11
CA TRP A 203 -24.94 19.56 -33.23
C TRP A 203 -25.92 18.42 -32.91
N ASN A 204 -26.67 18.00 -33.94
CA ASN A 204 -27.51 16.81 -33.91
C ASN A 204 -26.69 15.61 -34.40
N ASN A 205 -26.22 14.76 -33.48
CA ASN A 205 -25.83 13.38 -33.79
C ASN A 205 -26.78 12.42 -33.06
N ARG A 206 -27.91 12.14 -33.70
CA ARG A 206 -28.76 10.98 -33.41
C ARG A 206 -28.20 9.78 -34.20
N PRO A 207 -27.91 8.62 -33.57
CA PRO A 207 -27.81 7.38 -34.30
C PRO A 207 -29.23 6.88 -34.64
N GLY A 208 -29.49 6.62 -35.92
CA GLY A 208 -30.72 6.01 -36.41
C GLY A 208 -30.83 4.52 -36.04
N PRO A 209 -32.05 3.95 -36.08
CA PRO A 209 -32.29 2.56 -35.73
C PRO A 209 -31.85 1.61 -36.86
N ALA A 210 -31.04 0.61 -36.53
CA ALA A 210 -30.71 -0.49 -37.44
C ALA A 210 -31.90 -1.47 -37.54
N ALA A 211 -32.23 -1.81 -38.78
CA ALA A 211 -33.24 -2.78 -39.18
C ALA A 211 -32.81 -4.24 -38.83
N PRO A 212 -33.75 -5.20 -38.81
CA PRO A 212 -33.53 -6.53 -38.25
C PRO A 212 -32.75 -7.42 -39.24
N VAL A 213 -31.76 -8.15 -38.72
CA VAL A 213 -31.03 -9.16 -39.50
C VAL A 213 -31.58 -10.53 -39.17
N ASP A 214 -31.87 -11.27 -40.23
CA ASP A 214 -32.53 -12.56 -40.26
C ASP A 214 -31.88 -13.65 -39.40
N ARG A 215 -32.76 -14.46 -38.81
CA ARG A 215 -32.48 -15.78 -38.27
C ARG A 215 -31.89 -16.67 -39.38
N LEU A 216 -30.66 -17.13 -39.19
CA LEU A 216 -30.17 -18.34 -39.84
C LEU A 216 -29.83 -19.39 -38.78
N SER A 217 -30.49 -20.52 -38.98
CA SER A 217 -30.45 -21.79 -38.26
C SER A 217 -29.03 -22.28 -37.96
N ALA A 218 -28.83 -22.75 -36.73
CA ALA A 218 -27.71 -23.63 -36.38
C ALA A 218 -28.24 -25.06 -36.17
N PRO A 219 -27.61 -26.09 -36.75
CA PRO A 219 -28.02 -27.48 -36.60
C PRO A 219 -27.53 -28.07 -35.28
N ALA A 220 -28.37 -28.95 -34.74
CA ALA A 220 -28.06 -29.81 -33.61
C ALA A 220 -26.92 -30.78 -33.96
N GLY A 221 -25.87 -30.77 -33.15
CA GLY A 221 -24.81 -31.77 -33.14
C GLY A 221 -24.51 -32.17 -31.69
N GLN A 222 -24.97 -33.36 -31.30
CA GLN A 222 -24.50 -34.05 -30.10
C GLN A 222 -23.05 -34.48 -30.29
N PRO A 223 -22.26 -34.48 -29.21
CA PRO A 223 -21.30 -35.55 -29.03
C PRO A 223 -21.46 -36.21 -27.65
N THR A 224 -21.70 -37.51 -27.71
CA THR A 224 -21.35 -38.51 -26.71
C THR A 224 -19.83 -38.57 -26.55
N GLY A 225 -19.32 -38.72 -25.32
CA GLY A 225 -17.90 -39.01 -25.13
C GLY A 225 -17.32 -38.72 -23.74
N GLN A 226 -17.44 -39.71 -22.86
CA GLN A 226 -16.43 -40.16 -21.89
C GLN A 226 -15.74 -39.15 -20.97
N GLN A 227 -16.19 -39.17 -19.71
CA GLN A 227 -15.41 -38.83 -18.53
C GLN A 227 -14.19 -39.76 -18.42
N ALA A 228 -12.99 -39.18 -18.50
CA ALA A 228 -11.77 -39.78 -17.96
C ALA A 228 -11.36 -38.94 -16.74
N GLY A 229 -11.44 -39.54 -15.57
CA GLY A 229 -10.92 -38.97 -14.33
C GLY A 229 -9.39 -38.92 -14.38
N LEU A 230 -8.83 -37.76 -14.09
CA LEU A 230 -7.43 -37.59 -13.80
C LEU A 230 -7.31 -36.89 -12.44
N SER A 231 -6.66 -37.61 -11.55
CA SER A 231 -6.43 -37.30 -10.15
C SER A 231 -5.64 -36.02 -9.97
N ASP A 232 -6.17 -35.16 -9.11
CA ASP A 232 -5.54 -33.95 -8.59
C ASP A 232 -4.68 -34.37 -7.38
N ASP A 233 -3.37 -34.45 -7.57
CA ASP A 233 -2.44 -34.81 -6.50
C ASP A 233 -1.09 -34.13 -6.76
N ARG A 234 -0.94 -32.89 -6.26
CA ARG A 234 0.34 -32.21 -5.99
C ARG A 234 0.07 -30.82 -5.43
N PHE A 235 0.25 -30.63 -4.12
CA PHE A 235 1.01 -29.52 -3.52
C PHE A 235 1.04 -29.74 -1.99
N ARG A 236 2.12 -30.35 -1.51
CA ARG A 236 2.49 -30.38 -0.08
C ARG A 236 3.63 -29.38 0.13
N PRO A 237 3.52 -28.41 1.06
CA PRO A 237 4.63 -27.52 1.39
C PRO A 237 5.65 -28.25 2.29
N VAL A 238 6.93 -28.08 1.95
CA VAL A 238 8.08 -28.56 2.74
C VAL A 238 8.28 -27.62 3.93
N ALA A 239 8.05 -28.14 5.13
CA ALA A 239 8.38 -27.46 6.37
C ALA A 239 9.87 -27.66 6.71
N SER A 240 10.64 -26.59 6.68
CA SER A 240 12.03 -26.55 7.17
C SER A 240 12.03 -26.53 8.70
N GLY A 241 12.14 -27.71 9.30
CA GLY A 241 12.35 -27.88 10.74
C GLY A 241 13.76 -27.48 11.15
N ARG A 242 13.87 -26.34 11.84
CA ARG A 242 15.09 -25.83 12.49
C ARG A 242 15.27 -26.57 13.82
N GLY A 243 16.26 -27.45 13.91
CA GLY A 243 16.63 -28.15 15.15
C GLY A 243 17.49 -27.27 16.08
N PRO A 244 17.38 -27.41 17.41
CA PRO A 244 18.14 -26.62 18.37
C PRO A 244 19.54 -27.21 18.63
N ALA A 245 20.57 -26.37 18.56
CA ALA A 245 21.92 -26.69 18.97
C ALA A 245 22.06 -26.60 20.49
N ALA A 246 22.50 -27.69 21.12
CA ALA A 246 22.94 -27.71 22.51
C ALA A 246 24.46 -27.44 22.62
N PRO A 247 24.94 -26.87 23.73
CA PRO A 247 26.34 -26.45 23.90
C PRO A 247 27.22 -27.56 24.45
N ASN A 248 28.47 -27.63 24.00
CA ASN A 248 29.51 -28.49 24.58
C ASN A 248 30.59 -27.62 25.25
N PRO A 249 30.95 -27.87 26.52
CA PRO A 249 32.01 -27.14 27.20
C PRO A 249 33.33 -27.95 27.29
N GLY A 250 34.45 -27.23 27.11
CA GLY A 250 35.68 -27.40 27.88
C GLY A 250 36.71 -28.45 27.43
N THR A 251 37.92 -28.02 27.05
CA THR A 251 39.13 -28.02 27.92
C THR A 251 40.37 -27.53 27.15
N PRO A 252 41.36 -26.93 27.84
CA PRO A 252 42.57 -26.36 27.23
C PRO A 252 43.73 -27.35 27.23
N ASN A 253 44.57 -27.31 26.19
CA ASN A 253 45.83 -28.05 26.13
C ASN A 253 46.99 -27.07 25.86
N PRO A 254 48.04 -27.02 26.69
CA PRO A 254 49.17 -26.12 26.50
C PRO A 254 50.33 -26.80 25.77
N GLY A 255 50.95 -26.05 24.85
CA GLY A 255 52.41 -26.02 24.69
C GLY A 255 53.07 -27.07 23.79
N VAL A 256 53.31 -26.71 22.52
CA VAL A 256 54.57 -27.03 21.81
C VAL A 256 54.88 -25.85 20.86
N PRO A 257 56.12 -25.31 20.83
CA PRO A 257 56.50 -24.18 19.97
C PRO A 257 56.79 -24.65 18.54
N ASN A 258 56.19 -23.99 17.55
CA ASN A 258 56.48 -24.18 16.14
C ASN A 258 57.22 -22.94 15.59
N PRO A 259 58.29 -23.10 14.78
CA PRO A 259 59.13 -21.99 14.36
C PRO A 259 58.55 -21.26 13.14
N ALA A 260 58.73 -19.93 13.17
CA ALA A 260 58.80 -18.98 12.06
C ALA A 260 58.12 -19.37 10.73
N ALA A 261 56.94 -18.82 10.50
CA ALA A 261 56.37 -18.59 9.17
C ALA A 261 56.07 -17.09 8.98
N PRO A 262 56.29 -16.55 7.76
CA PRO A 262 56.23 -15.12 7.47
C PRO A 262 54.79 -14.59 7.45
N HIS A 263 54.60 -13.37 7.96
CA HIS A 263 53.32 -12.65 7.98
C HIS A 263 52.70 -12.50 6.57
N PRO A 264 51.47 -12.98 6.34
CA PRO A 264 50.66 -12.50 5.25
C PRO A 264 49.76 -11.35 5.73
N GLY A 265 49.93 -10.19 5.08
CA GLY A 265 48.88 -9.24 4.71
C GLY A 265 47.88 -8.82 5.78
N GLY A 266 48.03 -7.57 6.25
CA GLY A 266 46.97 -6.85 6.92
C GLY A 266 45.67 -6.91 6.12
N ALA A 267 44.58 -7.21 6.81
CA ALA A 267 43.24 -7.12 6.28
C ALA A 267 43.01 -5.66 5.82
N PRO A 268 42.54 -5.42 4.59
CA PRO A 268 42.13 -4.09 4.19
C PRO A 268 40.84 -3.75 4.96
N ASP A 269 40.88 -2.63 5.67
CA ASP A 269 39.72 -2.00 6.29
C ASP A 269 38.59 -1.87 5.26
N MET A 270 37.47 -2.56 5.50
CA MET A 270 36.32 -2.63 4.59
C MET A 270 35.36 -1.43 4.75
N GLU A 271 35.78 -0.38 5.48
CA GLU A 271 34.93 0.80 5.78
C GLU A 271 35.07 1.96 4.77
N ASP A 272 35.97 1.88 3.78
CA ASP A 272 36.22 3.00 2.84
C ASP A 272 35.58 2.86 1.44
N ALA A 273 34.76 1.84 1.19
CA ALA A 273 34.12 1.66 -0.13
C ALA A 273 32.93 2.60 -0.42
N ALA A 274 32.57 3.49 0.53
CA ALA A 274 31.40 4.37 0.40
C ALA A 274 31.70 5.80 -0.10
N GLN A 275 32.96 6.15 -0.41
CA GLN A 275 33.34 7.57 -0.62
C GLN A 275 34.11 7.89 -1.91
N SER A 276 33.81 7.23 -3.03
CA SER A 276 34.31 7.68 -4.34
C SER A 276 33.22 7.97 -5.36
N SER A 277 32.15 8.63 -4.95
CA SER A 277 31.25 9.34 -5.87
C SER A 277 31.98 10.59 -6.36
N GLY A 278 32.84 10.44 -7.37
CA GLY A 278 33.48 11.58 -8.02
C GLY A 278 32.41 12.59 -8.48
N PRO A 279 32.72 13.90 -8.49
CA PRO A 279 31.75 14.93 -8.87
C PRO A 279 31.16 14.61 -10.25
N MET A 280 29.84 14.67 -10.36
CA MET A 280 29.12 14.50 -11.62
C MET A 280 29.66 15.51 -12.64
N ARG A 281 30.23 15.00 -13.73
CA ARG A 281 30.89 15.83 -14.74
C ARG A 281 29.89 16.12 -15.87
N PRO A 282 29.68 17.40 -16.24
CA PRO A 282 28.88 17.74 -17.41
C PRO A 282 29.53 17.13 -18.66
N ARG A 283 28.71 16.51 -19.51
CA ARG A 283 29.17 15.92 -20.78
C ARG A 283 28.94 16.90 -21.91
N THR A 284 29.86 16.88 -22.87
CA THR A 284 29.68 17.62 -24.12
C THR A 284 28.68 16.89 -25.02
N THR A 285 27.95 17.62 -25.86
CA THR A 285 27.00 17.03 -26.82
C THR A 285 27.67 16.00 -27.73
N VAL A 286 28.94 16.21 -28.11
CA VAL A 286 29.72 15.26 -28.92
C VAL A 286 29.91 13.92 -28.19
N GLU A 287 30.20 13.96 -26.88
CA GLU A 287 30.31 12.73 -26.07
C GLU A 287 28.96 12.00 -25.96
N LEU A 288 27.85 12.74 -25.80
CA LEU A 288 26.51 12.14 -25.73
C LEU A 288 26.12 11.48 -27.06
N VAL A 289 26.40 12.13 -28.19
CA VAL A 289 26.15 11.55 -29.53
C VAL A 289 26.99 10.29 -29.75
N ALA A 290 28.28 10.32 -29.38
CA ALA A 290 29.15 9.14 -29.47
C ALA A 290 28.63 7.98 -28.61
N LEU A 291 28.08 8.29 -27.42
CA LEU A 291 27.49 7.28 -26.55
C LEU A 291 26.24 6.63 -27.18
N VAL A 292 25.35 7.41 -27.79
CA VAL A 292 24.16 6.87 -28.49
C VAL A 292 24.57 5.96 -29.65
N GLN A 293 25.57 6.38 -30.44
CA GLN A 293 26.12 5.54 -31.52
C GLN A 293 26.67 4.22 -31.00
N ARG A 294 27.39 4.24 -29.86
CA ARG A 294 27.88 3.02 -29.21
C ARG A 294 26.75 2.11 -28.74
N ILE A 295 25.71 2.66 -28.11
CA ILE A 295 24.53 1.91 -27.66
C ILE A 295 23.82 1.24 -28.84
N ASN A 296 23.66 1.96 -29.94
CA ASN A 296 23.07 1.44 -31.18
C ASN A 296 23.90 0.30 -31.77
N GLY A 297 25.22 0.47 -31.87
CA GLY A 297 26.12 -0.55 -32.38
C GLY A 297 26.02 -1.86 -31.59
N LEU A 298 26.02 -1.77 -30.27
CA LEU A 298 25.84 -2.95 -29.39
C LEU A 298 24.47 -3.61 -29.58
N HIS A 299 23.41 -2.81 -29.70
CA HIS A 299 22.06 -3.36 -29.92
C HIS A 299 21.93 -4.08 -31.27
N GLN A 300 22.50 -3.51 -32.35
CA GLN A 300 22.52 -4.12 -33.68
C GLN A 300 23.33 -5.43 -33.72
N GLN A 301 24.34 -5.55 -32.85
CA GLN A 301 25.13 -6.78 -32.68
C GLN A 301 24.43 -7.82 -31.78
N GLY A 302 23.24 -7.53 -31.26
CA GLY A 302 22.52 -8.40 -30.32
C GLY A 302 23.02 -8.34 -28.87
N ALA A 303 23.95 -7.44 -28.55
CA ALA A 303 24.53 -7.26 -27.21
C ALA A 303 23.66 -6.35 -26.31
N ALA A 304 22.35 -6.64 -26.22
CA ALA A 304 21.39 -5.79 -25.50
C ALA A 304 21.67 -5.67 -24.00
N GLN A 305 22.27 -6.69 -23.37
CA GLN A 305 22.65 -6.62 -21.96
C GLN A 305 23.84 -5.68 -21.72
N GLU A 306 24.79 -5.64 -22.65
CA GLU A 306 25.94 -4.73 -22.55
C GLU A 306 25.51 -3.27 -22.74
N SER A 307 24.61 -3.00 -23.70
CA SER A 307 24.08 -1.66 -23.89
C SER A 307 23.27 -1.19 -22.68
N ALA A 308 22.48 -2.08 -22.06
CA ALA A 308 21.76 -1.81 -20.82
C ALA A 308 22.71 -1.53 -19.64
N ALA A 309 23.80 -2.30 -19.51
CA ALA A 309 24.81 -2.07 -18.47
C ALA A 309 25.49 -0.70 -18.62
N ILE A 310 25.83 -0.30 -19.86
CA ILE A 310 26.40 1.03 -20.14
C ILE A 310 25.40 2.13 -19.77
N LEU A 311 24.13 2.01 -20.17
CA LEU A 311 23.10 2.98 -19.82
C LEU A 311 22.96 3.15 -18.31
N ARG A 312 22.98 2.05 -17.56
CA ARG A 312 22.90 2.10 -16.09
C ARG A 312 24.08 2.81 -15.47
N GLN A 313 25.29 2.50 -15.92
CA GLN A 313 26.51 3.16 -15.43
C GLN A 313 26.52 4.64 -15.80
N VAL A 314 26.11 5.00 -17.00
CA VAL A 314 26.06 6.39 -17.45
C VAL A 314 25.04 7.17 -16.64
N ALA A 315 23.84 6.62 -16.40
CA ALA A 315 22.76 7.27 -15.67
C ALA A 315 23.17 7.79 -14.30
N THR A 316 24.09 7.12 -13.61
CA THR A 316 24.59 7.51 -12.28
C THR A 316 25.80 8.45 -12.31
N MET A 317 26.43 8.64 -13.47
CA MET A 317 27.70 9.37 -13.63
C MET A 317 27.57 10.74 -14.31
N ILE A 318 26.44 11.00 -14.98
CA ILE A 318 26.18 12.25 -15.72
C ILE A 318 25.23 13.16 -14.94
N THR A 319 25.16 14.43 -15.32
CA THR A 319 24.27 15.40 -14.68
C THR A 319 22.81 15.18 -15.08
N ALA A 320 21.85 15.72 -14.31
CA ALA A 320 20.42 15.66 -14.65
C ALA A 320 20.09 16.27 -16.01
N GLU A 321 20.78 17.36 -16.40
CA GLU A 321 20.64 17.99 -17.73
C GLU A 321 21.15 17.06 -18.84
N ASP A 322 22.29 16.40 -18.62
CA ASP A 322 22.83 15.42 -19.58
C ASP A 322 21.92 14.19 -19.71
N VAL A 323 21.23 13.77 -18.63
CA VAL A 323 20.22 12.69 -18.69
C VAL A 323 19.11 13.06 -19.67
N ALA A 324 18.55 14.26 -19.57
CA ALA A 324 17.48 14.70 -20.47
C ALA A 324 17.96 14.82 -21.93
N GLN A 325 19.15 15.42 -22.14
CA GLN A 325 19.75 15.49 -23.48
C GLN A 325 19.99 14.11 -24.09
N LEU A 326 20.56 13.18 -23.30
CA LEU A 326 20.80 11.81 -23.75
C LEU A 326 19.49 11.07 -24.01
N ALA A 327 18.46 11.26 -23.19
CA ALA A 327 17.14 10.69 -23.39
C ALA A 327 16.51 11.17 -24.71
N THR A 328 16.59 12.48 -25.02
CA THR A 328 16.15 13.02 -26.32
C THR A 328 16.91 12.40 -27.49
N LEU A 329 18.23 12.28 -27.41
CA LEU A 329 19.04 11.66 -28.48
C LEU A 329 18.71 10.17 -28.66
N LEU A 330 18.46 9.44 -27.57
CA LEU A 330 18.04 8.04 -27.60
C LEU A 330 16.62 7.87 -28.13
N GLN A 331 15.70 8.80 -27.86
CA GLN A 331 14.35 8.77 -28.42
C GLN A 331 14.37 8.93 -29.95
N GLN A 332 15.25 9.79 -30.46
CA GLN A 332 15.36 10.10 -31.88
C GLN A 332 16.14 9.04 -32.66
N ASN A 333 17.22 8.53 -32.08
CA ASN A 333 18.20 7.72 -32.80
C ASN A 333 18.50 6.37 -32.14
N GLY A 334 18.03 6.13 -30.91
CA GLY A 334 18.36 4.96 -30.10
C GLY A 334 17.45 3.76 -30.34
N PRO A 335 17.74 2.60 -29.72
CA PRO A 335 16.84 1.45 -29.75
C PRO A 335 15.54 1.76 -29.01
N ALA A 336 14.43 1.12 -29.43
CA ALA A 336 13.14 1.31 -28.79
C ALA A 336 13.20 1.05 -27.27
N GLY A 337 12.69 1.99 -26.47
CA GLY A 337 12.67 1.91 -25.00
C GLY A 337 14.00 2.21 -24.30
N SER A 338 15.06 2.58 -25.04
CA SER A 338 16.36 2.94 -24.43
C SER A 338 16.32 4.25 -23.63
N SER A 339 15.54 5.25 -24.07
CA SER A 339 15.34 6.51 -23.34
C SER A 339 14.64 6.29 -21.99
N THR A 340 13.59 5.48 -21.97
CA THR A 340 12.89 5.14 -20.73
C THR A 340 13.73 4.23 -19.83
N TYR A 341 14.49 3.30 -20.39
CA TYR A 341 15.46 2.51 -19.62
C TYR A 341 16.53 3.38 -18.95
N LEU A 342 17.06 4.38 -19.67
CA LEU A 342 17.98 5.37 -19.10
C LEU A 342 17.32 6.09 -17.92
N ALA A 343 16.10 6.61 -18.11
CA ALA A 343 15.37 7.33 -17.07
C ALA A 343 15.17 6.47 -15.82
N ARG A 344 14.71 5.22 -15.95
CA ARG A 344 14.58 4.29 -14.81
C ARG A 344 15.91 4.02 -14.11
N SER A 345 17.01 3.92 -14.87
CA SER A 345 18.34 3.64 -14.32
C SER A 345 18.88 4.76 -13.43
N VAL A 346 18.38 6.00 -13.57
CA VAL A 346 18.75 7.12 -12.70
C VAL A 346 18.37 6.86 -11.23
N SER A 347 17.31 6.09 -10.99
CA SER A 347 16.86 5.75 -9.62
C SER A 347 17.88 4.93 -8.80
N ALA A 348 18.86 4.31 -9.47
CA ALA A 348 19.96 3.61 -8.79
C ALA A 348 21.06 4.55 -8.28
N GLY A 349 21.02 5.83 -8.68
CA GLY A 349 21.93 6.88 -8.22
C GLY A 349 21.50 7.51 -6.89
N PRO A 350 22.18 8.60 -6.49
CA PRO A 350 21.81 9.34 -5.29
C PRO A 350 20.41 9.99 -5.43
N PRO A 351 19.65 10.11 -4.32
CA PRO A 351 18.28 10.62 -4.35
C PRO A 351 18.17 12.05 -4.89
N GLU A 352 19.18 12.89 -4.64
CA GLU A 352 19.27 14.27 -5.15
C GLU A 352 19.31 14.29 -6.68
N HIS A 353 20.09 13.38 -7.27
CA HIS A 353 20.21 13.26 -8.72
C HIS A 353 18.92 12.74 -9.35
N ALA A 354 18.28 11.73 -8.73
CA ALA A 354 17.01 11.20 -9.21
C ALA A 354 15.90 12.26 -9.18
N ALA A 355 15.80 13.05 -8.11
CA ALA A 355 14.85 14.15 -8.02
C ALA A 355 15.15 15.25 -9.06
N ALA A 356 16.42 15.66 -9.20
CA ALA A 356 16.83 16.65 -10.19
C ALA A 356 16.54 16.20 -11.62
N ALA A 357 16.87 14.94 -11.97
CA ALA A 357 16.56 14.37 -13.27
C ALA A 357 15.05 14.33 -13.54
N LEU A 358 14.23 13.95 -12.55
CA LEU A 358 12.78 13.96 -12.70
C LEU A 358 12.24 15.37 -13.00
N ALA A 359 12.78 16.41 -12.34
CA ALA A 359 12.39 17.79 -12.59
C ALA A 359 12.78 18.26 -14.01
N VAL A 360 14.00 17.97 -14.44
CA VAL A 360 14.51 18.32 -15.78
C VAL A 360 13.70 17.61 -16.87
N LEU A 361 13.49 16.29 -16.75
CA LEU A 361 12.71 15.52 -17.73
C LEU A 361 11.31 16.12 -17.92
N ARG A 362 10.64 16.54 -16.83
CA ARG A 362 9.31 17.18 -16.92
C ARG A 362 9.36 18.57 -17.54
N ARG A 363 10.35 19.39 -17.16
CA ARG A 363 10.56 20.73 -17.70
C ARG A 363 10.78 20.68 -19.22
N ASP A 364 11.50 19.67 -19.69
CA ASP A 364 11.87 19.52 -21.10
C ASP A 364 10.79 18.74 -21.90
N GLY A 365 9.68 18.37 -21.27
CA GLY A 365 8.53 17.71 -21.93
C GLY A 365 8.70 16.21 -22.18
N LEU A 366 9.71 15.57 -21.59
CA LEU A 366 9.98 14.12 -21.65
C LEU A 366 9.10 13.38 -20.64
N LEU A 367 7.78 13.42 -20.87
CA LEU A 367 6.78 12.97 -19.90
C LEU A 367 6.78 11.45 -19.68
N ASP A 368 7.03 10.66 -20.72
CA ASP A 368 7.06 9.20 -20.62
C ASP A 368 8.29 8.73 -19.81
N GLU A 369 9.46 9.32 -20.08
CA GLU A 369 10.69 9.09 -19.30
C GLU A 369 10.53 9.52 -17.84
N ALA A 370 9.92 10.68 -17.60
CA ALA A 370 9.64 11.15 -16.25
C ALA A 370 8.68 10.22 -15.50
N ALA A 371 7.62 9.75 -16.16
CA ALA A 371 6.67 8.80 -15.59
C ALA A 371 7.36 7.48 -15.22
N ASP A 372 8.19 6.94 -16.10
CA ASP A 372 8.93 5.70 -15.86
C ASP A 372 9.96 5.84 -14.73
N LEU A 373 10.69 6.95 -14.65
CA LEU A 373 11.55 7.25 -13.50
C LEU A 373 10.74 7.31 -12.21
N PHE A 374 9.64 8.06 -12.18
CA PHE A 374 8.80 8.19 -10.98
C PHE A 374 8.23 6.83 -10.52
N HIS A 375 7.74 6.01 -11.45
CA HIS A 375 7.29 4.64 -11.11
C HIS A 375 8.41 3.77 -10.56
N THR A 376 9.65 3.95 -11.03
CA THR A 376 10.78 3.19 -10.49
C THR A 376 11.11 3.64 -9.06
N LEU A 377 10.96 4.93 -8.75
CA LEU A 377 11.13 5.46 -7.39
C LEU A 377 10.14 4.85 -6.39
N TRP A 378 9.01 4.28 -6.84
CA TRP A 378 8.10 3.53 -5.97
C TRP A 378 8.77 2.34 -5.29
N SER A 379 9.85 1.80 -5.87
CA SER A 379 10.63 0.69 -5.33
C SER A 379 11.81 1.08 -4.43
N ALA A 380 12.00 2.39 -4.16
CA ALA A 380 13.06 2.88 -3.28
C ALA A 380 13.03 2.18 -1.91
N SER A 381 14.17 1.86 -1.33
CA SER A 381 14.19 1.21 0.00
C SER A 381 13.63 2.15 1.09
N SER A 382 13.09 1.58 2.17
CA SER A 382 12.61 2.35 3.33
C SER A 382 13.71 3.26 3.92
N ALA A 383 14.98 2.83 3.84
CA ALA A 383 16.14 3.60 4.27
C ALA A 383 16.46 4.79 3.35
N ALA A 384 16.25 4.67 2.03
CA ALA A 384 16.54 5.73 1.07
C ALA A 384 15.42 6.77 0.97
N LEU A 385 14.18 6.40 1.33
CA LEU A 385 13.00 7.25 1.13
C LEU A 385 13.08 8.62 1.83
N PRO A 386 13.57 8.76 3.08
CA PRO A 386 13.66 10.09 3.71
C PRO A 386 14.54 11.08 2.94
N ALA A 387 15.68 10.62 2.41
CA ALA A 387 16.57 11.45 1.60
C ALA A 387 15.94 11.78 0.24
N LEU A 388 15.26 10.82 -0.40
CA LEU A 388 14.52 11.04 -1.64
C LEU A 388 13.42 12.09 -1.48
N LEU A 389 12.65 12.03 -0.39
CA LEU A 389 11.59 13.01 -0.12
C LEU A 389 12.14 14.42 0.09
N ALA A 390 13.27 14.55 0.81
CA ALA A 390 13.95 15.83 0.96
C ALA A 390 14.46 16.39 -0.39
N ALA A 391 15.01 15.53 -1.24
CA ALA A 391 15.45 15.90 -2.58
C ALA A 391 14.28 16.32 -3.51
N LEU A 392 13.16 15.61 -3.43
CA LEU A 392 11.93 15.98 -4.16
C LEU A 392 11.40 17.33 -3.69
N GLU A 393 11.38 17.60 -2.38
CA GLU A 393 10.98 18.91 -1.85
C GLU A 393 11.90 20.03 -2.33
N GLN A 394 13.22 19.84 -2.26
CA GLN A 394 14.21 20.82 -2.73
C GLN A 394 14.13 21.09 -4.23
N SER A 395 13.70 20.11 -5.03
CA SER A 395 13.46 20.26 -6.48
C SER A 395 12.06 20.77 -6.82
N GLY A 396 11.22 21.12 -5.84
CA GLY A 396 9.86 21.63 -6.06
C GLY A 396 8.82 20.55 -6.39
N GLN A 397 9.12 19.28 -6.14
CA GLN A 397 8.32 18.09 -6.45
C GLN A 397 7.68 17.48 -5.19
N SER A 398 7.23 18.32 -4.25
CA SER A 398 6.65 17.87 -2.98
C SER A 398 5.38 17.02 -3.16
N ALA A 399 4.59 17.27 -4.21
CA ALA A 399 3.40 16.48 -4.54
C ALA A 399 3.74 15.02 -4.89
N ASP A 400 4.86 14.79 -5.58
CA ASP A 400 5.37 13.45 -5.88
C ASP A 400 5.82 12.75 -4.60
N GLY A 401 6.49 13.48 -3.71
CA GLY A 401 6.86 12.96 -2.39
C GLY A 401 5.65 12.49 -1.57
N GLN A 402 4.57 13.27 -1.57
CA GLN A 402 3.31 12.86 -0.91
C GLN A 402 2.68 11.64 -1.58
N THR A 403 2.78 11.53 -2.91
CA THR A 403 2.31 10.35 -3.64
C THR A 403 3.12 9.10 -3.26
N LEU A 404 4.44 9.21 -3.12
CA LEU A 404 5.30 8.11 -2.65
C LEU A 404 4.93 7.65 -1.23
N LEU A 405 4.70 8.60 -0.31
CA LEU A 405 4.26 8.28 1.04
C LEU A 405 2.89 7.59 1.04
N TRP A 406 1.98 8.04 0.17
CA TRP A 406 0.67 7.42 0.03
C TRP A 406 0.76 5.96 -0.43
N GLU A 407 1.58 5.68 -1.44
CA GLU A 407 1.81 4.30 -1.89
C GLU A 407 2.45 3.46 -0.76
N ARG A 408 3.41 4.05 -0.03
CA ARG A 408 4.13 3.37 1.05
C ARG A 408 3.31 3.09 2.29
N ALA A 409 2.24 3.83 2.54
CA ALA A 409 1.30 3.52 3.62
C ALA A 409 0.56 2.17 3.41
N SER A 410 0.57 1.64 2.19
CA SER A 410 -0.02 0.34 1.86
C SER A 410 0.97 -0.83 2.02
N ALA A 411 2.24 -0.57 2.38
CA ALA A 411 3.27 -1.59 2.56
C ALA A 411 2.90 -2.59 3.68
N PRO A 412 3.51 -3.79 3.71
CA PRO A 412 3.38 -4.71 4.84
C PRO A 412 3.78 -4.07 6.18
N ALA A 413 3.31 -4.65 7.29
CA ALA A 413 3.46 -4.08 8.62
C ALA A 413 4.92 -3.79 9.01
N GLU A 414 5.81 -4.75 8.76
CA GLU A 414 7.25 -4.63 9.05
C GLU A 414 7.91 -3.52 8.22
N GLU A 415 7.69 -3.50 6.91
CA GLU A 415 8.25 -2.48 6.02
C GLU A 415 7.75 -1.06 6.36
N LEU A 416 6.48 -0.93 6.76
CA LEU A 416 5.90 0.33 7.21
C LEU A 416 6.52 0.79 8.53
N ALA A 417 6.75 -0.12 9.47
CA ALA A 417 7.40 0.18 10.74
C ALA A 417 8.87 0.62 10.56
N GLU A 418 9.62 -0.08 9.70
CA GLU A 418 10.97 0.31 9.30
C GLU A 418 10.98 1.72 8.68
N LEU A 419 10.05 2.00 7.75
CA LEU A 419 9.95 3.31 7.13
C LEU A 419 9.62 4.41 8.14
N ALA A 420 8.65 4.17 9.04
CA ALA A 420 8.29 5.12 10.09
C ALA A 420 9.51 5.44 10.98
N GLN A 421 10.31 4.43 11.32
CA GLN A 421 11.55 4.60 12.07
C GLN A 421 12.58 5.44 11.29
N HIS A 422 12.79 5.16 10.01
CA HIS A 422 13.71 5.93 9.17
C HIS A 422 13.28 7.39 9.01
N LEU A 423 12.00 7.66 8.74
CA LEU A 423 11.46 9.02 8.66
C LEU A 423 11.65 9.78 9.98
N LYS A 424 11.39 9.13 11.11
CA LYS A 424 11.58 9.72 12.44
C LYS A 424 13.05 10.01 12.72
N SER A 425 13.96 9.09 12.39
CA SER A 425 15.41 9.30 12.55
C SER A 425 15.94 10.46 11.71
N ALA A 426 15.28 10.72 10.56
CA ALA A 426 15.55 11.88 9.70
C ALA A 426 14.83 13.16 10.14
N GLY A 427 14.14 13.16 11.29
CA GLY A 427 13.41 14.32 11.83
C GLY A 427 12.12 14.66 11.08
N ARG A 428 11.59 13.76 10.24
CA ARG A 428 10.43 14.01 9.37
C ARG A 428 9.13 13.59 10.06
N THR A 429 8.84 14.20 11.21
CA THR A 429 7.72 13.82 12.10
C THR A 429 6.35 14.02 11.47
N ASP A 430 6.18 15.06 10.64
CA ASP A 430 4.89 15.28 9.97
C ASP A 430 4.61 14.19 8.93
N ASP A 431 5.63 13.71 8.22
CA ASP A 431 5.48 12.62 7.27
C ASP A 431 5.18 11.28 7.95
N VAL A 432 5.78 11.02 9.12
CA VAL A 432 5.39 9.87 9.97
C VAL A 432 3.92 9.96 10.34
N ARG A 433 3.45 11.14 10.78
CA ARG A 433 2.03 11.34 11.11
C ARG A 433 1.11 11.09 9.91
N HIS A 434 1.46 11.58 8.72
CA HIS A 434 0.68 11.35 7.50
C HIS A 434 0.64 9.86 7.13
N LEU A 435 1.79 9.17 7.17
CA LEU A 435 1.90 7.74 6.92
C LEU A 435 1.01 6.94 7.89
N LEU A 436 1.10 7.21 9.19
CA LEU A 436 0.33 6.49 10.22
C LEU A 436 -1.16 6.81 10.17
N ARG A 437 -1.53 8.06 9.87
CA ARG A 437 -2.91 8.47 9.64
C ARG A 437 -3.54 7.70 8.48
N GLN A 438 -2.79 7.48 7.40
CA GLN A 438 -3.27 6.66 6.29
C GLN A 438 -3.34 5.17 6.66
N ALA A 439 -2.34 4.66 7.38
CA ALA A 439 -2.34 3.28 7.89
C ALA A 439 -3.56 3.00 8.80
N ALA A 440 -4.00 3.96 9.60
CA ALA A 440 -5.20 3.85 10.44
C ALA A 440 -6.50 3.64 9.64
N GLY A 441 -6.49 3.91 8.32
CA GLY A 441 -7.59 3.64 7.41
C GLY A 441 -7.75 2.17 7.01
N ARG A 442 -6.74 1.33 7.26
CA ARG A 442 -6.69 -0.08 6.82
C ARG A 442 -7.67 -0.99 7.58
N PRO A 443 -7.86 -2.25 7.14
CA PRO A 443 -8.61 -3.25 7.90
C PRO A 443 -8.04 -3.43 9.32
N ILE A 444 -8.92 -3.60 10.31
CA ILE A 444 -8.55 -3.58 11.74
C ILE A 444 -7.45 -4.59 12.11
N ASN A 445 -7.49 -5.79 11.53
CA ASN A 445 -6.47 -6.81 11.79
C ASN A 445 -5.09 -6.39 11.24
N GLU A 446 -5.05 -5.69 10.10
CA GLU A 446 -3.81 -5.13 9.56
C GLU A 446 -3.30 -3.99 10.43
N VAL A 447 -4.17 -3.11 10.90
CA VAL A 447 -3.79 -2.03 11.84
C VAL A 447 -3.21 -2.61 13.14
N ALA A 448 -3.79 -3.68 13.68
CA ALA A 448 -3.27 -4.37 14.86
C ALA A 448 -1.86 -4.95 14.61
N ALA A 449 -1.63 -5.56 13.44
CA ALA A 449 -0.31 -6.05 13.06
C ALA A 449 0.71 -4.90 12.91
N ILE A 450 0.31 -3.78 12.29
CA ILE A 450 1.16 -2.59 12.16
C ILE A 450 1.51 -2.02 13.55
N ALA A 451 0.52 -1.88 14.44
CA ALA A 451 0.75 -1.41 15.80
C ALA A 451 1.75 -2.29 16.57
N GLY A 452 1.72 -3.61 16.34
CA GLY A 452 2.67 -4.56 16.94
C GLY A 452 4.09 -4.50 16.37
N ALA A 453 4.26 -4.07 15.12
CA ALA A 453 5.57 -3.93 14.48
C ALA A 453 6.24 -2.57 14.78
N LEU A 454 5.47 -1.54 15.13
CA LEU A 454 5.97 -0.21 15.43
C LEU A 454 6.69 -0.14 16.79
N ASN A 455 7.63 0.80 16.92
CA ASN A 455 8.13 1.21 18.23
C ASN A 455 7.00 1.84 19.07
N GLU A 456 7.18 1.89 20.40
CA GLU A 456 6.15 2.36 21.34
C GLU A 456 5.57 3.74 20.99
N GLU A 457 6.42 4.70 20.65
CA GLU A 457 5.99 6.08 20.35
C GLU A 457 5.19 6.17 19.06
N SER A 458 5.65 5.50 17.98
CA SER A 458 4.95 5.44 16.70
C SER A 458 3.66 4.62 16.80
N ALA A 459 3.63 3.56 17.61
CA ALA A 459 2.41 2.80 17.88
C ALA A 459 1.37 3.68 18.60
N ALA A 460 1.81 4.49 19.58
CA ALA A 460 0.94 5.44 20.26
C ALA A 460 0.40 6.53 19.29
N GLU A 461 1.20 7.01 18.35
CA GLU A 461 0.73 7.91 17.29
C GLU A 461 -0.32 7.27 16.39
N LEU A 462 -0.09 6.04 15.93
CA LEU A 462 -1.05 5.29 15.13
C LEU A 462 -2.38 5.12 15.88
N ILE A 463 -2.32 4.73 17.15
CA ILE A 463 -3.50 4.55 18.00
C ILE A 463 -4.26 5.89 18.16
N ARG A 464 -3.56 7.01 18.38
CA ARG A 464 -4.18 8.34 18.47
C ARG A 464 -4.91 8.72 17.17
N GLU A 465 -4.31 8.47 16.01
CA GLU A 465 -4.97 8.71 14.73
C GLU A 465 -6.17 7.76 14.52
N LEU A 466 -6.03 6.48 14.90
CA LEU A 466 -7.10 5.49 14.81
C LEU A 466 -8.34 5.89 15.60
N VAL A 467 -8.20 6.25 16.88
CA VAL A 467 -9.32 6.64 17.74
C VAL A 467 -10.02 7.92 17.27
N ARG A 468 -9.30 8.79 16.55
CA ARG A 468 -9.83 10.03 15.94
C ARG A 468 -10.54 9.81 14.61
N LEU A 469 -10.17 8.80 13.84
CA LEU A 469 -10.70 8.57 12.49
C LEU A 469 -11.78 7.49 12.43
N ARG A 470 -11.72 6.47 13.29
CA ARG A 470 -12.60 5.31 13.21
C ARG A 470 -13.80 5.41 14.14
N SER A 471 -14.81 4.60 13.82
CA SER A 471 -16.01 4.44 14.64
C SER A 471 -15.68 3.76 15.97
N ALA A 472 -16.49 3.99 17.01
CA ALA A 472 -16.28 3.32 18.30
C ALA A 472 -16.33 1.78 18.18
N SER A 473 -17.18 1.24 17.31
CA SER A 473 -17.27 -0.22 17.06
C SER A 473 -15.96 -0.77 16.47
N ASP A 474 -15.34 -0.04 15.54
CA ASP A 474 -14.03 -0.37 14.99
C ASP A 474 -12.95 -0.38 16.08
N ILE A 475 -13.00 0.58 17.00
CA ILE A 475 -12.08 0.63 18.14
C ILE A 475 -12.30 -0.56 19.08
N GLY A 476 -13.54 -0.98 19.32
CA GLY A 476 -13.85 -2.21 20.06
C GLY A 476 -13.21 -3.45 19.43
N ARG A 477 -13.33 -3.59 18.11
CA ARG A 477 -12.69 -4.69 17.35
C ARG A 477 -11.16 -4.62 17.39
N PHE A 478 -10.60 -3.42 17.30
CA PHE A 478 -9.16 -3.21 17.40
C PHE A 478 -8.64 -3.59 18.79
N GLY A 479 -9.30 -3.12 19.86
CA GLY A 479 -8.98 -3.47 21.24
C GLY A 479 -8.99 -4.98 21.47
N ALA A 480 -9.94 -5.71 20.88
CA ALA A 480 -9.98 -7.17 20.96
C ALA A 480 -8.79 -7.83 20.25
N ALA A 481 -8.37 -7.30 19.11
CA ALA A 481 -7.22 -7.83 18.36
C ALA A 481 -5.89 -7.62 19.08
N ILE A 482 -5.73 -6.53 19.86
CA ILE A 482 -4.50 -6.21 20.59
C ILE A 482 -4.55 -6.57 22.08
N GLN A 483 -5.61 -7.24 22.56
CA GLN A 483 -5.83 -7.49 23.99
C GLN A 483 -4.65 -8.19 24.68
N ALA A 484 -3.95 -9.08 23.97
CA ALA A 484 -2.78 -9.80 24.49
C ALA A 484 -1.54 -8.90 24.64
N ALA A 485 -1.49 -7.76 23.95
CA ALA A 485 -0.40 -6.79 24.01
C ALA A 485 -0.76 -5.65 24.98
N THR A 486 -0.51 -5.88 26.27
CA THR A 486 -0.95 -4.99 27.37
C THR A 486 -0.53 -3.53 27.16
N GLU A 487 0.70 -3.27 26.72
CA GLU A 487 1.19 -1.90 26.50
C GLU A 487 0.42 -1.16 25.39
N LEU A 488 0.08 -1.85 24.29
CA LEU A 488 -0.74 -1.29 23.22
C LEU A 488 -2.17 -1.05 23.68
N TYR A 489 -2.71 -1.98 24.46
CA TYR A 489 -4.07 -1.86 25.00
C TYR A 489 -4.19 -0.70 25.99
N ASP A 490 -3.23 -0.56 26.91
CA ASP A 490 -3.18 0.58 27.83
C ASP A 490 -3.05 1.90 27.05
N THR A 491 -2.20 1.93 26.02
CA THR A 491 -2.06 3.08 25.12
C THR A 491 -3.39 3.44 24.43
N LEU A 492 -4.19 2.45 24.04
CA LEU A 492 -5.54 2.67 23.50
C LEU A 492 -6.48 3.31 24.52
N LEU A 493 -6.45 2.83 25.78
CA LEU A 493 -7.30 3.40 26.84
C LEU A 493 -6.93 4.86 27.11
N PHE A 494 -5.65 5.19 27.21
CA PHE A 494 -5.19 6.57 27.38
C PHE A 494 -5.59 7.45 26.19
N ALA A 495 -5.36 6.98 24.97
CA ALA A 495 -5.73 7.73 23.76
C ALA A 495 -7.25 7.97 23.64
N ALA A 496 -8.08 7.05 24.15
CA ALA A 496 -9.53 7.22 24.17
C ALA A 496 -9.99 8.20 25.26
N ASP A 497 -9.31 8.23 26.41
CA ASP A 497 -9.60 9.15 27.53
C ASP A 497 -9.25 10.60 27.19
N ASP A 498 -8.20 10.83 26.37
CA ASP A 498 -7.78 12.15 25.89
C ASP A 498 -8.77 12.79 24.87
N LEU A 499 -9.85 12.11 24.49
CA LEU A 499 -10.85 12.62 23.55
C LEU A 499 -11.95 13.42 24.24
N GLU A 500 -12.79 14.08 23.44
CA GLU A 500 -14.03 14.68 23.94
C GLU A 500 -14.89 13.64 24.67
N GLU A 501 -15.50 14.06 25.79
CA GLU A 501 -16.19 13.16 26.72
C GLU A 501 -17.27 12.29 26.05
N SER A 502 -18.02 12.85 25.09
CA SER A 502 -19.03 12.12 24.34
C SER A 502 -18.43 10.96 23.54
N ARG A 503 -17.29 11.20 22.87
CA ARG A 503 -16.58 10.22 22.06
C ARG A 503 -15.89 9.16 22.93
N ALA A 504 -15.23 9.57 24.01
CA ALA A 504 -14.64 8.68 25.00
C ALA A 504 -15.70 7.68 25.53
N ARG A 505 -16.87 8.17 25.96
CA ARG A 505 -17.99 7.32 26.43
C ARG A 505 -18.45 6.32 25.38
N SER A 506 -18.51 6.71 24.11
CA SER A 506 -18.88 5.80 23.01
C SER A 506 -17.82 4.72 22.77
N ILE A 507 -16.53 5.03 22.92
CA ILE A 507 -15.44 4.05 22.77
C ILE A 507 -15.44 3.06 23.94
N PHE A 508 -15.49 3.53 25.19
CA PHE A 508 -15.58 2.65 26.38
C PHE A 508 -16.87 1.81 26.37
N THR A 509 -17.97 2.44 25.94
CA THR A 509 -19.05 1.86 25.13
C THR A 509 -18.78 0.50 24.48
N ALA A 510 -18.16 0.60 23.31
CA ALA A 510 -17.82 -0.50 22.43
C ALA A 510 -16.87 -1.51 23.08
N LEU A 511 -15.85 -1.05 23.82
CA LEU A 511 -14.92 -1.95 24.52
C LEU A 511 -15.65 -2.87 25.51
N ARG A 512 -16.57 -2.34 26.31
CA ARG A 512 -17.41 -3.14 27.22
C ARG A 512 -18.30 -4.12 26.47
N THR A 513 -18.90 -3.71 25.35
CA THR A 513 -19.72 -4.63 24.54
C THR A 513 -18.92 -5.75 23.90
N SER A 514 -17.62 -5.54 23.67
CA SER A 514 -16.67 -6.55 23.22
C SER A 514 -16.09 -7.41 24.37
N GLY A 515 -16.53 -7.19 25.61
CA GLY A 515 -16.05 -7.93 26.78
C GLY A 515 -14.65 -7.54 27.25
N LEU A 516 -14.16 -6.35 26.86
CA LEU A 516 -12.81 -5.89 27.16
C LEU A 516 -12.77 -5.00 28.42
N PRO A 517 -11.68 -5.06 29.20
CA PRO A 517 -11.52 -4.24 30.41
C PRO A 517 -11.34 -2.77 30.05
N THR A 518 -12.05 -1.86 30.71
CA THR A 518 -11.91 -0.41 30.45
C THR A 518 -11.04 0.31 31.47
N GLU A 519 -10.49 -0.42 32.43
CA GLU A 519 -9.51 0.11 33.37
C GLU A 519 -8.11 -0.33 32.92
N PRO A 520 -7.12 0.58 32.90
CA PRO A 520 -5.75 0.22 32.57
C PRO A 520 -5.21 -0.78 33.57
N SER A 521 -4.34 -1.68 33.12
CA SER A 521 -3.73 -2.66 34.01
C SER A 521 -2.97 -1.91 35.12
N PRO A 522 -3.10 -2.28 36.41
CA PRO A 522 -2.39 -1.61 37.48
C PRO A 522 -0.89 -1.78 37.24
N ARG A 523 -0.22 -0.72 36.77
CA ARG A 523 1.23 -0.72 36.55
C ARG A 523 1.90 -1.22 37.82
N PRO A 524 2.74 -2.28 37.77
CA PRO A 524 3.43 -2.76 38.95
C PRO A 524 4.23 -1.60 39.51
N ARG A 525 3.79 -1.07 40.66
CA ARG A 525 4.45 0.07 41.29
C ARG A 525 5.91 -0.31 41.46
N SER A 526 6.78 0.35 40.67
CA SER A 526 8.22 0.11 40.73
C SER A 526 8.63 0.17 42.20
N ARG A 527 9.09 -0.96 42.75
CA ARG A 527 9.44 -1.15 44.17
C ARG A 527 10.64 -0.28 44.60
N SER A 528 11.07 0.68 43.78
CA SER A 528 12.23 1.55 43.99
C SER A 528 12.02 2.66 45.03
N ARG A 529 10.86 2.75 45.71
CA ARG A 529 10.61 3.74 46.77
C ARG A 529 10.57 3.22 48.21
N SER A 530 10.90 1.95 48.45
CA SER A 530 11.03 1.41 49.82
C SER A 530 12.49 1.15 50.19
N ARG A 531 13.30 2.21 50.25
CA ARG A 531 14.54 2.31 51.02
C ARG A 531 14.87 3.80 51.20
N ARG A 532 14.23 4.42 52.18
CA ARG A 532 14.78 5.55 52.94
C ARG A 532 14.34 5.41 54.38
#